data_AF-A0A7V9UVA0-F1
#
_entry.id   AF-A0A7V9UVA0-F1
#
_cell.length_a   1.000
_cell.length_b   1.000
_cell.length_c   1.000
_cell.angle_alpha   90.00
_cell.angle_beta   90.00
_cell.angle_gamma   90.00
#
_symmetry.space_group_name_H-M   'P 1'
#
loop_
_entity.id
_entity.type
_entity.pdbx_description
1 polymer ?
#
loop_
_entity_poly.entity_id
_entity_poly.type
_entity_poly.pdbx_seq_one_letter_code
_entity_poly.pdbx_strand_id
1 'polypeptide(L)'
;MENSDSHSKHLNKVSFGGLLVALGIVFGDIGTSPLYVFSAIVGERTISETLILGGFSAVFWTLMFQTTIKYVIIALSADNNGEGGVFSLYALIHKNAGKWLLYPAIIGGSFLLADGVITPPISVSSAVEGLRIYSPNIPTIPIVIGILV
;
A
#
# COMPACT_ATOMS: atom_id res chain seq x y z
N MET A 1 17.27 32.17 39.92
CA MET A 1 16.82 30.77 40.04
C MET A 1 16.02 30.47 38.79
N GLU A 2 16.53 29.51 38.03
CA GLU A 2 16.24 29.21 36.62
C GLU A 2 14.74 29.08 36.27
N ASN A 3 14.37 29.68 35.14
CA ASN A 3 13.20 29.31 34.35
C ASN A 3 13.39 27.87 33.86
N SER A 4 12.39 27.00 34.05
CA SER A 4 12.30 25.72 33.36
C SER A 4 11.05 25.69 32.50
N ASP A 5 11.29 25.58 31.20
CA ASP A 5 10.38 25.81 30.10
C ASP A 5 9.16 24.91 30.04
N SER A 6 8.04 25.55 29.72
CA SER A 6 6.83 24.91 29.23
C SER A 6 7.07 24.34 27.82
N HIS A 7 7.41 23.06 27.72
CA HIS A 7 7.35 22.33 26.45
C HIS A 7 5.88 22.06 26.07
N SER A 8 5.22 23.06 25.48
CA SER A 8 3.95 22.89 24.77
C SER A 8 4.20 21.98 23.56
N LYS A 9 3.80 20.71 23.66
CA LYS A 9 3.74 19.79 22.51
C LYS A 9 2.79 20.37 21.48
N HIS A 10 3.34 20.85 20.37
CA HIS A 10 2.59 21.29 19.20
C HIS A 10 1.97 20.05 18.54
N LEU A 11 0.80 19.62 19.02
CA LEU A 11 0.03 18.58 18.35
C LEU A 11 -0.47 19.17 17.04
N ASN A 12 0.21 18.80 15.95
CA ASN A 12 -0.12 19.26 14.61
C ASN A 12 -1.55 18.80 14.29
N LYS A 13 -2.50 19.75 14.28
CA LYS A 13 -3.90 19.46 14.03
C LYS A 13 -4.00 19.03 12.56
N VAL A 14 -4.14 17.72 12.32
CA VAL A 14 -4.29 17.16 10.97
C VAL A 14 -5.40 17.93 10.27
N SER A 15 -5.05 18.68 9.23
CA SER A 15 -6.03 19.44 8.45
C SER A 15 -6.98 18.48 7.77
N PHE A 16 -8.26 18.84 7.68
CA PHE A 16 -9.27 18.05 6.96
C PHE A 16 -8.82 17.72 5.52
N GLY A 17 -8.13 18.66 4.86
CA GLY A 17 -7.54 18.43 3.54
C GLY A 17 -6.43 17.37 3.55
N GLY A 18 -5.60 17.33 4.60
CA GLY A 18 -4.56 16.30 4.76
C GLY A 18 -5.15 14.90 4.99
N LEU A 19 -6.25 14.80 5.74
CA LEU A 19 -6.98 13.54 5.92
C LEU A 19 -7.58 13.05 4.60
N LEU A 20 -8.14 13.95 3.80
CA LEU A 20 -8.75 13.61 2.50
C LEU A 20 -7.70 13.13 1.49
N VAL A 21 -6.53 13.78 1.45
CA VAL A 21 -5.39 13.32 0.64
C VAL A 21 -4.89 11.95 1.10
N ALA A 22 -4.70 11.75 2.41
CA ALA A 22 -4.25 10.46 2.95
C ALA A 22 -5.24 9.33 2.64
N LEU A 23 -6.55 9.58 2.80
CA LEU A 23 -7.58 8.63 2.42
C LEU A 23 -7.56 8.33 0.91
N GLY A 24 -7.41 9.35 0.07
CA GLY A 24 -7.30 9.18 -1.38
C GLY A 24 -6.12 8.28 -1.79
N ILE A 25 -4.95 8.48 -1.16
CA ILE A 25 -3.77 7.64 -1.40
C ILE A 25 -4.02 6.20 -0.95
N VAL A 26 -4.55 6.00 0.27
CA VAL A 26 -4.80 4.65 0.82
C VAL A 26 -5.85 3.89 0.01
N PHE A 27 -6.96 4.53 -0.35
CA PHE A 27 -7.98 3.90 -1.19
C PHE A 27 -7.48 3.63 -2.61
N GLY A 28 -6.63 4.50 -3.17
CA GLY A 28 -5.99 4.29 -4.46
C GLY A 28 -5.08 3.06 -4.45
N ASP A 29 -4.21 2.93 -3.44
CA ASP A 29 -3.30 1.80 -3.30
C ASP A 29 -4.05 0.46 -3.12
N ILE A 30 -5.09 0.45 -2.28
CA ILE A 30 -5.93 -0.75 -2.05
C ILE A 30 -6.71 -1.15 -3.31
N GLY A 31 -7.16 -0.19 -4.12
CA GLY A 31 -8.06 -0.43 -5.25
C GLY A 31 -7.38 -0.89 -6.55
N THR A 32 -6.09 -0.60 -6.74
CA THR A 32 -5.38 -0.95 -7.99
C THR A 32 -5.15 -2.46 -8.13
N SER A 33 -4.71 -3.13 -7.06
CA SER A 33 -4.37 -4.56 -7.09
C SER A 33 -5.56 -5.47 -7.48
N PRO A 34 -6.77 -5.30 -6.90
CA PRO A 34 -7.95 -6.08 -7.29
C PRO A 34 -8.35 -5.85 -8.76
N LEU A 35 -8.19 -4.63 -9.26
CA LEU A 35 -8.56 -4.26 -10.64
C LEU A 35 -7.66 -4.97 -11.65
N TYR A 36 -6.35 -5.05 -11.38
CA TYR A 36 -5.42 -5.83 -12.19
C TYR A 36 -5.71 -7.33 -12.15
N VAL A 37 -5.98 -7.88 -10.97
CA VAL A 37 -6.34 -9.29 -10.83
C VAL A 37 -7.62 -9.59 -11.60
N PHE A 38 -8.63 -8.72 -11.50
CA PHE A 38 -9.87 -8.89 -12.25
C PHE A 38 -9.66 -8.79 -13.76
N SER A 39 -8.87 -7.82 -14.23
CA SER A 39 -8.48 -7.70 -15.64
C SER A 39 -7.74 -8.95 -16.15
N ALA A 40 -6.88 -9.55 -15.31
CA ALA A 40 -6.18 -10.80 -15.63
C ALA A 40 -7.10 -12.03 -15.62
N ILE A 41 -8.09 -12.07 -14.72
CA ILE A 41 -9.10 -13.13 -14.68
C ILE A 41 -9.97 -13.09 -15.94
N VAL A 42 -10.43 -11.90 -16.34
CA VAL A 42 -11.25 -11.74 -17.55
C VAL A 42 -10.42 -12.02 -18.80
N GLY A 43 -9.26 -11.37 -18.97
CA GLY A 43 -8.37 -11.57 -20.11
C GLY A 43 -9.10 -11.51 -21.46
N GLU A 44 -8.85 -12.49 -22.32
CA GLU A 44 -9.54 -12.66 -23.61
C GLU A 44 -10.75 -13.60 -23.56
N ARG A 45 -11.20 -13.99 -22.36
CA ARG A 45 -12.31 -14.94 -22.19
C ARG A 45 -13.65 -14.26 -22.49
N THR A 46 -14.63 -15.05 -22.94
CA THR A 46 -15.99 -14.56 -23.12
C THR A 46 -16.55 -14.11 -21.77
N ILE A 47 -17.10 -12.89 -21.74
CA ILE A 47 -17.66 -12.30 -20.53
C ILE A 47 -18.95 -13.05 -20.20
N SER A 48 -18.86 -13.97 -19.24
CA SER A 48 -19.97 -14.73 -18.68
C SER A 48 -20.26 -14.25 -17.26
N GLU A 49 -21.53 -14.25 -16.85
CA GLU A 49 -21.95 -13.91 -15.50
C GLU A 49 -21.21 -14.73 -14.43
N THR A 50 -21.01 -16.03 -14.68
CA THR A 50 -20.26 -16.92 -13.78
C THR A 50 -18.80 -16.49 -13.63
N LEU A 51 -18.17 -15.99 -14.70
CA LEU A 51 -16.78 -15.53 -14.67
C LEU A 51 -16.64 -14.23 -13.85
N ILE A 52 -17.57 -13.30 -14.03
CA ILE A 52 -17.58 -12.04 -13.28
C ILE A 52 -17.84 -12.30 -11.80
N LEU A 53 -18.92 -13.02 -11.48
CA LEU A 53 -19.32 -13.28 -10.09
C LEU A 53 -18.30 -14.18 -9.39
N GLY A 54 -17.77 -15.19 -10.09
CA GLY A 54 -16.72 -16.07 -9.58
C GLY A 54 -15.41 -15.32 -9.34
N GLY A 55 -14.98 -14.50 -10.30
CA GLY A 55 -13.78 -13.67 -10.19
C GLY A 55 -13.88 -12.64 -9.07
N PHE A 56 -15.02 -11.94 -8.98
CA PHE A 56 -15.28 -10.97 -7.92
C PHE A 56 -15.30 -11.63 -6.54
N SER A 57 -15.97 -12.78 -6.40
CA SER A 57 -16.00 -13.55 -5.15
C SER A 57 -14.60 -14.03 -4.74
N ALA A 58 -13.81 -14.55 -5.68
CA ALA A 58 -12.45 -15.01 -5.42
C ALA A 58 -11.54 -13.87 -4.95
N VAL A 59 -11.61 -12.71 -5.60
CA VAL A 59 -10.87 -11.50 -5.19
C VAL A 59 -11.33 -11.04 -3.81
N PHE A 60 -12.65 -10.95 -3.59
CA PHE A 60 -13.23 -10.51 -2.32
C PHE A 60 -12.76 -11.39 -1.14
N TRP A 61 -12.92 -12.71 -1.25
CA TRP A 61 -12.52 -13.64 -0.19
C TRP A 61 -11.01 -13.66 0.02
N THR A 62 -10.22 -13.59 -1.06
CA THR A 62 -8.76 -13.55 -0.95
C THR A 62 -8.30 -12.30 -0.21
N LEU A 63 -8.84 -11.12 -0.55
CA LEU A 63 -8.51 -9.87 0.13
C LEU A 63 -8.95 -9.88 1.59
N MET A 64 -10.15 -10.39 1.89
CA MET A 64 -10.64 -10.53 3.26
C MET A 64 -9.71 -11.41 4.10
N PHE A 65 -9.35 -12.60 3.60
CA PHE A 65 -8.47 -13.51 4.35
C PHE A 65 -7.04 -12.98 4.43
N GLN A 66 -6.48 -12.46 3.34
CA GLN A 66 -5.13 -11.89 3.32
C GLN A 66 -5.01 -10.73 4.30
N THR A 67 -5.97 -9.80 4.30
CA THR A 67 -5.91 -8.64 5.20
C THR A 67 -6.13 -9.04 6.65
N THR A 68 -7.05 -9.97 6.94
CA THR A 68 -7.30 -10.47 8.29
C THR A 68 -6.07 -11.16 8.86
N ILE A 69 -5.46 -12.07 8.10
CA ILE A 69 -4.29 -12.82 8.58
C ILE A 69 -3.06 -11.90 8.70
N LYS A 70 -2.73 -11.13 7.65
CA LYS A 70 -1.52 -10.30 7.62
C LYS A 70 -1.61 -9.11 8.57
N TYR A 71 -2.73 -8.39 8.59
CA TYR A 71 -2.84 -7.15 9.36
C TYR A 71 -3.46 -7.35 10.73
N VAL A 72 -4.57 -8.08 10.84
CA VAL A 72 -5.24 -8.24 12.15
C VAL A 72 -4.48 -9.20 13.06
N ILE A 73 -4.01 -10.34 12.53
CA ILE A 73 -3.33 -11.32 13.39
C ILE A 73 -1.85 -10.97 13.58
N ILE A 74 -1.11 -10.60 12.53
CA ILE A 74 0.34 -10.37 12.65
C ILE A 74 0.65 -8.92 13.03
N ALA A 75 0.15 -7.93 12.28
CA ALA A 75 0.54 -6.54 12.49
C ALA A 75 -0.02 -5.94 13.79
N LEU A 76 -1.25 -6.27 14.19
CA LEU A 76 -1.81 -5.80 15.47
C LEU A 76 -1.32 -6.59 16.69
N SER A 77 -0.85 -7.84 16.52
CA SER A 77 -0.24 -8.60 17.63
C SER A 77 1.20 -8.20 17.91
N ALA A 78 1.88 -7.56 16.96
CA ALA A 78 3.22 -7.03 17.10
C ALA A 78 3.20 -5.60 17.68
N ASP A 79 2.64 -5.46 18.87
CA ASP A 79 2.63 -4.21 19.64
C ASP A 79 3.82 -4.16 20.60
N ASN A 80 4.53 -3.03 20.63
CA ASN A 80 5.64 -2.78 21.56
C ASN A 80 5.42 -1.45 22.27
N ASN A 81 4.83 -1.51 23.46
CA ASN A 81 4.64 -0.35 24.33
C ASN A 81 4.00 0.87 23.62
N GLY A 82 3.03 0.64 22.72
CA GLY A 82 2.23 1.71 22.11
C GLY A 82 2.81 2.31 20.82
N GLU A 83 3.96 1.83 20.32
CA GLU A 83 4.41 2.10 18.96
C GLU A 83 4.10 0.87 18.10
N GLY A 84 3.02 0.92 17.32
CA GLY A 84 2.65 -0.15 16.39
C GLY A 84 3.32 0.01 15.02
N GLY A 85 3.72 -1.11 14.40
CA GLY A 85 4.13 -1.17 13.00
C GLY A 85 5.51 -1.77 12.73
N VAL A 86 5.83 -1.93 11.45
CA VAL A 86 7.09 -2.51 10.96
C VAL A 86 8.31 -1.73 11.47
N PHE A 87 8.17 -0.41 11.65
CA PHE A 87 9.22 0.47 12.16
C PHE A 87 9.50 0.29 13.66
N SER A 88 8.49 -0.01 14.46
CA SER A 88 8.66 -0.33 15.88
C SER A 88 9.36 -1.67 16.07
N LEU A 89 9.08 -2.64 15.19
CA LEU A 89 9.80 -3.91 15.13
C LEU A 89 11.27 -3.68 14.76
N TYR A 90 11.57 -2.80 13.80
CA TYR A 90 12.93 -2.42 13.44
C TYR A 90 13.69 -1.80 14.63
N ALA A 91 13.05 -0.89 15.38
CA ALA A 91 13.64 -0.24 16.57
C ALA A 91 13.90 -1.24 17.72
N LEU A 92 12.98 -2.19 17.94
CA LEU A 92 13.11 -3.29 18.91
C LEU A 92 14.27 -4.24 18.58
N ILE A 93 14.40 -4.59 17.30
CA ILE A 93 15.44 -5.49 16.80
C ILE A 93 16.83 -4.86 17.01
N HIS A 94 16.96 -3.56 16.76
CA HIS A 94 18.20 -2.84 16.96
C HIS A 94 18.62 -2.75 18.45
N LYS A 95 17.65 -2.70 19.37
CA LYS A 95 17.90 -2.51 20.81
C LYS A 95 18.07 -3.81 21.59
N ASN A 96 17.31 -4.87 21.27
CA ASN A 96 17.17 -6.07 22.11
C ASN A 96 17.39 -7.41 21.39
N ALA A 97 17.54 -7.46 20.06
CA ALA A 97 17.60 -8.73 19.34
C ALA A 97 19.03 -9.10 18.89
N GLY A 98 19.36 -10.39 18.95
CA GLY A 98 20.64 -10.91 18.50
C GLY A 98 20.94 -10.58 17.04
N LYS A 99 22.24 -10.47 16.69
CA LYS A 99 22.76 -10.08 15.37
C LYS A 99 22.08 -10.78 14.17
N TRP A 100 21.51 -11.98 14.37
CA TRP A 100 20.80 -12.74 13.34
C TRP A 100 19.47 -12.09 12.90
N LEU A 101 18.76 -11.40 13.80
CA LEU A 101 17.46 -10.79 13.48
C LEU A 101 17.60 -9.49 12.67
N LEU A 102 18.83 -8.99 12.50
CA LEU A 102 19.17 -7.86 11.63
C LEU A 102 18.96 -8.19 10.15
N TYR A 103 19.28 -9.42 9.72
CA TYR A 103 19.14 -9.84 8.32
C TYR A 103 17.68 -9.77 7.82
N PRO A 104 16.68 -10.40 8.49
CA PRO A 104 15.29 -10.28 8.07
C PRO A 104 14.75 -8.85 8.19
N ALA A 105 15.26 -8.04 9.13
CA ALA A 105 14.86 -6.64 9.27
C ALA A 105 15.32 -5.79 8.08
N ILE A 106 16.58 -5.95 7.63
CA ILE A 106 17.12 -5.25 6.45
C ILE A 106 16.36 -5.69 5.19
N ILE A 107 16.12 -6.98 5.04
CA ILE A 107 15.34 -7.52 3.92
C ILE A 107 13.93 -6.92 3.93
N GLY A 108 13.22 -6.96 5.06
CA GLY A 108 11.88 -6.39 5.22
C GLY A 108 11.84 -4.89 4.92
N GLY A 109 12.81 -4.12 5.43
CA GLY A 109 12.93 -2.68 5.13
C GLY A 109 13.19 -2.42 3.65
N SER A 110 14.00 -3.25 2.99
CA SER A 110 14.28 -3.14 1.55
C SER A 110 13.04 -3.44 0.71
N PHE A 111 12.26 -4.46 1.07
CA PHE A 111 10.98 -4.76 0.43
C PHE A 111 9.97 -3.63 0.61
N LEU A 112 9.90 -3.01 1.79
CA LEU A 112 9.03 -1.86 2.04
C LEU A 112 9.39 -0.65 1.16
N LEU A 113 10.69 -0.36 1.01
CA LEU A 113 11.15 0.72 0.13
C LEU A 113 10.90 0.39 -1.35
N ALA A 114 11.13 -0.86 -1.76
CA ALA A 114 10.85 -1.30 -3.12
C ALA A 114 9.36 -1.16 -3.46
N ASP A 115 8.48 -1.55 -2.54
CA ASP A 115 7.02 -1.42 -2.69
C ASP A 115 6.62 0.05 -2.89
N GLY A 116 7.14 0.96 -2.05
CA GLY A 116 6.89 2.40 -2.18
C GLY A 116 7.40 3.03 -3.48
N VAL A 117 8.45 2.47 -4.10
CA VAL A 117 8.97 2.92 -5.40
C VAL A 117 8.16 2.35 -6.58
N ILE A 118 7.58 1.16 -6.43
CA ILE A 118 6.87 0.44 -7.50
C ILE A 118 5.42 0.92 -7.66
N THR A 119 4.75 1.31 -6.58
CA THR A 119 3.33 1.69 -6.63
C THR A 119 3.01 2.89 -7.54
N PRO A 120 3.75 4.02 -7.54
CA PRO A 120 3.42 5.17 -8.40
C PRO A 120 3.47 4.83 -9.90
N PRO A 121 4.51 4.15 -10.43
CA PRO A 121 4.51 3.67 -11.81
C PRO A 121 3.34 2.75 -12.16
N ILE A 122 2.99 1.79 -11.29
CA ILE A 122 1.87 0.88 -11.53
C ILE A 122 0.54 1.65 -11.58
N SER A 123 0.31 2.55 -10.64
CA SER A 123 -0.93 3.34 -10.58
C SER A 123 -1.08 4.24 -11.82
N VAL A 124 -0.02 4.95 -12.22
CA VAL A 124 -0.02 5.79 -13.42
C VAL A 124 -0.22 4.96 -14.69
N SER A 125 0.47 3.82 -14.84
CA SER A 125 0.27 2.93 -15.98
C SER A 125 -1.17 2.44 -16.07
N SER A 126 -1.76 2.04 -14.93
CA SER A 126 -3.15 1.57 -14.86
C SER A 126 -4.16 2.64 -15.31
N ALA A 127 -3.96 3.89 -14.88
CA ALA A 127 -4.81 5.00 -15.25
C ALA A 127 -4.72 5.29 -16.76
N VAL A 128 -3.51 5.27 -17.33
CA VAL A 128 -3.29 5.52 -18.76
C VAL A 128 -3.77 4.35 -19.63
N GLU A 129 -3.60 3.10 -19.17
CA GLU A 129 -4.14 1.90 -19.81
C GLU A 129 -5.67 1.92 -19.84
N GLY A 130 -6.32 2.37 -18.75
CA GLY A 130 -7.77 2.53 -18.70
C GLY A 130 -8.31 3.49 -19.76
N LEU A 131 -7.54 4.51 -20.17
CA LEU A 131 -7.93 5.44 -21.23
C LEU A 131 -7.95 4.80 -22.63
N ARG A 132 -7.30 3.64 -22.83
CA ARG A 132 -7.34 2.94 -24.13
C ARG A 132 -8.73 2.49 -24.55
N ILE A 133 -9.66 2.38 -23.60
CA ILE A 133 -11.07 2.06 -23.86
C ILE A 133 -11.70 3.13 -24.77
N TYR A 134 -11.31 4.41 -24.59
CA TYR A 134 -11.83 5.53 -25.36
C TYR A 134 -10.92 5.92 -26.54
N SER A 135 -9.61 5.69 -26.43
CA SER A 135 -8.66 6.02 -27.49
C SER A 135 -7.55 4.95 -27.59
N PRO A 136 -7.69 3.98 -28.52
CA PRO A 136 -6.81 2.79 -28.58
C PRO A 136 -5.35 3.09 -28.91
N ASN A 137 -5.07 4.22 -29.58
CA ASN A 137 -3.73 4.58 -30.06
C ASN A 137 -2.96 5.51 -29.11
N ILE A 138 -3.38 5.64 -27.84
CA ILE A 138 -2.66 6.45 -26.86
C ILE A 138 -1.27 5.84 -26.63
N PRO A 139 -0.18 6.64 -26.78
CA PRO A 139 1.18 6.19 -26.49
C PRO A 139 1.38 6.07 -24.97
N THR A 140 1.01 4.93 -24.39
CA THR A 140 1.03 4.68 -22.95
C THR A 140 2.43 4.83 -22.34
N ILE A 141 3.45 4.23 -22.95
CA ILE A 141 4.82 4.21 -22.39
C ILE A 141 5.41 5.63 -22.28
N PRO A 142 5.40 6.47 -23.34
CA PRO A 142 5.89 7.85 -23.23
C PRO A 142 5.14 8.71 -22.20
N ILE A 143 3.82 8.54 -22.08
CA ILE A 143 3.00 9.30 -21.12
C ILE A 143 3.38 8.91 -19.69
N VAL A 144 3.48 7.61 -19.41
CA VAL A 144 3.86 7.10 -18.09
C VAL A 144 5.25 7.61 -17.70
N ILE A 145 6.23 7.54 -18.61
CA ILE A 145 7.58 8.08 -18.37
C ILE A 145 7.53 9.59 -18.13
N GLY A 146 6.78 10.34 -18.93
CA GLY A 146 6.66 11.80 -18.77
C GLY A 146 5.93 12.27 -17.51
N ILE A 147 5.15 11.40 -16.86
CA ILE A 147 4.51 11.69 -15.56
C ILE A 147 5.43 11.33 -14.39
N LEU A 148 6.28 10.31 -14.55
CA LEU A 148 7.14 9.78 -13.48
C LEU A 148 8.49 10.51 -13.36
N VAL A 149 8.97 11.12 -14.43
CA VAL A 149 10.24 11.89 -14.50
C VAL A 149 9.96 13.37 -14.25
#